data_AF-A0A2W4YSY6-F1
#
_entry.id   AF-A0A2W4YSY6-F1
#
_cell.length_a   1.000
_cell.length_b   1.000
_cell.length_c   1.000
_cell.angle_alpha   90.00
_cell.angle_beta   90.00
_cell.angle_gamma   90.00
#
_symmetry.space_group_name_H-M   'P 1'
#
loop_
_entity.id
_entity.type
_entity.pdbx_description
1 polymer ?
#
loop_
_entity_poly.entity_id
_entity_poly.type
_entity_poly.pdbx_seq_one_letter_code
_entity_poly.pdbx_strand_id
1 'polypeptide(L)'
;MRRPIMRDAGFGHACLLHLEKIGFRHAPRFRGIDDAGREVLSFIPGVVPSDLGAYSDDQLAAAANLLRGFHDATADMPAIQAAGFEVACHNDWTPTNTVFVDDMPAAMIDFDTVQPGERL
;
A
#
# COMPACT_ATOMS: atom_id res chain seq x y z
N MET A 1 0.46 14.81 0.25
CA MET A 1 0.21 14.99 -1.19
C MET A 1 -1.28 15.05 -1.45
N ARG A 2 -1.69 15.65 -2.57
CA ARG A 2 -3.08 15.73 -3.02
C ARG A 2 -3.17 15.18 -4.44
N ARG A 3 -4.08 14.25 -4.70
CA ARG A 3 -4.28 13.70 -6.05
C ARG A 3 -5.77 13.51 -6.37
N PRO A 4 -6.15 13.47 -7.66
CA PRO A 4 -7.52 13.13 -8.05
C PRO A 4 -7.93 11.76 -7.51
N ILE A 5 -9.20 11.59 -7.16
CA ILE A 5 -9.75 10.29 -6.78
C ILE A 5 -10.00 9.47 -8.04
N MET A 6 -9.38 8.29 -8.13
CA MET A 6 -9.66 7.30 -9.16
C MET A 6 -11.01 6.61 -8.89
N ARG A 7 -11.65 6.06 -9.94
CA ARG A 7 -12.92 5.33 -9.75
C ARG A 7 -12.67 4.12 -8.84
N ASP A 8 -13.56 3.89 -7.88
CA ASP A 8 -13.52 2.76 -6.92
C ASP A 8 -12.46 2.85 -5.79
N ALA A 9 -12.01 4.05 -5.41
CA ALA A 9 -11.04 4.24 -4.32
C ALA A 9 -11.54 3.86 -2.90
N GLY A 10 -12.81 3.45 -2.75
CA GLY A 10 -13.43 3.22 -1.44
C GLY A 10 -12.75 2.13 -0.62
N PHE A 11 -12.39 1.01 -1.26
CA PHE A 11 -11.67 -0.07 -0.59
C PHE A 11 -10.23 0.34 -0.24
N GLY A 12 -9.54 1.05 -1.14
CA GLY A 12 -8.21 1.61 -0.88
C GLY A 12 -8.19 2.54 0.34
N HIS A 13 -9.15 3.47 0.42
CA HIS A 13 -9.28 4.36 1.59
C HIS A 13 -9.55 3.59 2.88
N ALA A 14 -10.44 2.60 2.85
CA ALA A 14 -10.73 1.75 4.00
C ALA A 14 -9.49 0.95 4.45
N CYS A 15 -8.70 0.43 3.49
CA CYS A 15 -7.46 -0.27 3.75
C CYS A 15 -6.44 0.65 4.44
N LEU A 16 -6.20 1.85 3.91
CA LEU A 16 -5.26 2.82 4.51
C LEU A 16 -5.68 3.23 5.93
N LEU A 17 -6.98 3.39 6.18
CA LEU A 17 -7.49 3.68 7.53
C LEU A 17 -7.27 2.51 8.50
N HIS A 18 -7.45 1.27 8.04
CA HIS A 18 -7.16 0.06 8.82
C HIS A 18 -5.66 -0.03 9.16
N LEU A 19 -4.79 0.16 8.15
CA LEU A 19 -3.34 0.15 8.33
C LEU A 19 -2.87 1.20 9.35
N GLU A 20 -3.41 2.43 9.32
CA GLU A 20 -3.10 3.44 10.33
C GLU A 20 -3.56 3.01 11.73
N LYS A 21 -4.76 2.43 11.85
CA LYS A 21 -5.33 1.97 13.14
C LYS A 21 -4.47 0.91 13.83
N ILE A 22 -3.89 -0.02 13.08
CA ILE A 22 -3.06 -1.10 13.63
C ILE A 22 -1.56 -0.72 13.71
N GLY A 23 -1.20 0.49 13.28
CA GLY A 23 0.18 0.99 13.36
C GLY A 23 1.10 0.50 12.24
N PHE A 24 0.57 0.03 11.12
CA PHE A 24 1.39 -0.33 9.96
C PHE A 24 2.00 0.94 9.33
N ARG A 25 3.31 1.09 9.50
CA ARG A 25 4.05 2.33 9.14
C ARG A 25 4.55 2.39 7.70
N HIS A 26 4.37 1.32 6.93
CA HIS A 26 4.95 1.15 5.60
C HIS A 26 3.94 1.50 4.48
N ALA A 27 3.00 2.41 4.76
CA ALA A 27 1.97 2.88 3.84
C ALA A 27 1.65 4.37 4.14
N PRO A 28 1.12 5.12 3.16
CA PRO A 28 0.67 6.48 3.40
C PRO A 28 -0.55 6.47 4.33
N ARG A 29 -0.83 7.61 4.96
CA ARG A 29 -2.02 7.80 5.80
C ARG A 29 -3.05 8.59 5.02
N PHE A 30 -4.28 8.08 4.99
CA PHE A 30 -5.41 8.81 4.42
C PHE A 30 -5.85 9.93 5.37
N ARG A 31 -5.88 11.16 4.87
CA ARG A 31 -6.24 12.38 5.62
C ARG A 31 -7.59 12.95 5.22
N GLY A 32 -8.37 12.20 4.43
CA GLY A 32 -9.67 12.62 3.93
C GLY A 32 -9.61 13.20 2.52
N ILE A 33 -10.70 13.87 2.15
CA ILE A 33 -10.91 14.48 0.84
C ILE A 33 -10.96 15.99 1.06
N ASP A 34 -10.26 16.76 0.23
CA ASP A 34 -10.29 18.23 0.29
C ASP A 34 -11.50 18.82 -0.45
N ASP A 35 -11.70 20.14 -0.32
CA ASP A 35 -12.83 20.87 -0.92
C ASP A 35 -12.87 20.80 -2.45
N ALA A 36 -11.75 20.42 -3.10
CA ALA A 36 -11.66 20.23 -4.55
C ALA A 36 -11.95 18.77 -4.96
N GLY A 37 -12.39 17.92 -4.04
CA GLY A 37 -12.69 16.51 -4.31
C GLY A 37 -11.43 15.65 -4.53
N ARG A 38 -10.28 16.08 -4.02
CA ARG A 38 -9.02 15.33 -4.12
C ARG A 38 -8.74 14.60 -2.82
N GLU A 39 -8.20 13.40 -2.92
CA GLU A 39 -7.72 12.72 -1.74
C GLU A 39 -6.44 13.36 -1.21
N VAL A 40 -6.32 13.37 0.11
CA VAL A 40 -5.17 13.89 0.83
C VAL A 40 -4.46 12.72 1.51
N LEU A 41 -3.22 12.46 1.13
CA LEU A 41 -2.39 11.40 1.68
C LEU A 41 -1.16 11.98 2.38
N SER A 42 -0.65 11.34 3.43
CA SER A 42 0.67 11.70 3.97
C SER A 42 1.76 11.44 2.92
N PHE A 43 2.78 12.29 2.91
CA PHE A 43 3.97 12.06 2.09
C PHE A 43 4.93 11.13 2.83
N ILE A 44 5.55 10.19 2.11
CA ILE A 44 6.62 9.34 2.62
C ILE A 44 7.92 9.79 1.93
N PRO A 45 8.90 10.33 2.67
CA PRO A 45 10.18 10.70 2.10
C PRO A 45 10.94 9.47 1.58
N GLY A 46 11.52 9.58 0.39
CA GLY A 46 12.32 8.55 -0.24
C GLY A 46 12.39 8.73 -1.75
N VAL A 47 12.91 7.71 -2.43
CA VAL A 47 13.03 7.65 -3.90
C VAL A 47 12.11 6.56 -4.42
N VAL A 48 11.38 6.85 -5.49
CA VAL A 48 10.61 5.84 -6.22
C VAL A 48 11.32 5.59 -7.56
N PRO A 49 11.77 4.36 -7.83
CA PRO A 49 12.35 3.99 -9.11
C PRO A 49 11.40 4.29 -10.28
N SER A 50 11.96 4.73 -11.41
CA SER A 50 11.18 4.98 -12.63
C SER A 50 10.97 3.75 -13.51
N ASP A 51 11.63 2.63 -13.20
CA ASP A 51 11.59 1.40 -13.99
C ASP A 51 11.75 0.13 -13.13
N LEU A 52 11.59 -1.02 -13.79
CA LEU A 52 11.66 -2.34 -13.16
C LEU A 52 13.08 -2.82 -12.87
N GLY A 53 14.11 -2.09 -13.32
CA GLY A 53 15.52 -2.23 -12.93
C GLY A 53 16.10 -3.63 -12.74
N ALA A 54 17.25 -3.67 -12.06
CA ALA A 54 17.80 -4.87 -11.46
C ALA A 54 17.96 -4.61 -9.97
N TYR A 55 17.54 -5.58 -9.14
CA TYR A 55 17.57 -5.47 -7.68
C TYR A 55 18.38 -6.62 -7.09
N SER A 56 19.08 -6.33 -6.00
CA SER A 56 19.82 -7.34 -5.23
C SER A 56 18.86 -8.29 -4.51
N ASP A 57 19.35 -9.48 -4.14
CA ASP A 57 18.60 -10.45 -3.34
C ASP A 57 18.12 -9.84 -2.01
N ASP A 58 18.90 -8.96 -1.40
CA ASP A 58 18.53 -8.25 -0.17
C ASP A 58 17.35 -7.29 -0.39
N GLN A 59 17.34 -6.56 -1.50
CA GLN A 59 16.22 -5.69 -1.87
C GLN A 59 14.96 -6.51 -2.17
N LEU A 60 15.09 -7.63 -2.90
CA LEU A 60 13.98 -8.52 -3.20
C LEU A 60 13.41 -9.15 -1.91
N ALA A 61 14.27 -9.61 -1.00
CA ALA A 61 13.87 -10.14 0.29
C ALA A 61 13.16 -9.08 1.15
N ALA A 62 13.67 -7.84 1.16
CA ALA A 62 13.04 -6.73 1.87
C ALA A 62 11.65 -6.40 1.28
N ALA A 63 11.50 -6.38 -0.05
CA ALA A 63 10.22 -6.17 -0.71
C ALA A 63 9.22 -7.30 -0.38
N ALA A 64 9.65 -8.56 -0.38
CA ALA A 64 8.82 -9.69 0.01
C ALA A 64 8.39 -9.61 1.48
N ASN A 65 9.29 -9.15 2.37
CA ASN A 65 8.97 -8.92 3.78
C ASN A 65 7.94 -7.80 3.97
N LEU A 66 8.02 -6.72 3.19
CA LEU A 66 7.01 -5.66 3.19
C LEU A 66 5.65 -6.18 2.74
N LEU A 67 5.60 -6.93 1.64
CA LEU A 67 4.36 -7.53 1.13
C LEU A 67 3.73 -8.48 2.17
N ARG A 68 4.54 -9.35 2.78
CA ARG A 68 4.08 -10.23 3.86
C ARG A 68 3.55 -9.43 5.04
N GLY A 69 4.25 -8.39 5.47
CA GLY A 69 3.81 -7.52 6.57
C GLY A 69 2.49 -6.83 6.26
N PHE A 70 2.27 -6.40 5.02
CA PHE A 70 1.00 -5.83 4.56
C PHE A 70 -0.13 -6.87 4.55
N HIS A 71 0.14 -8.08 4.07
CA HIS A 71 -0.81 -9.20 4.12
C HIS A 71 -1.22 -9.54 5.56
N ASP A 72 -0.25 -9.64 6.47
CA ASP A 72 -0.54 -9.93 7.89
C ASP A 72 -1.32 -8.79 8.56
N ALA A 73 -1.02 -7.55 8.20
CA ALA A 73 -1.70 -6.35 8.67
C ALA A 73 -3.17 -6.24 8.19
N THR A 74 -3.54 -6.93 7.12
CA THR A 74 -4.90 -6.84 6.53
C THR A 74 -5.76 -8.06 6.77
N ALA A 75 -5.19 -9.16 7.28
CA ALA A 75 -5.90 -10.42 7.50
C ALA A 75 -7.09 -10.30 8.48
N ASP A 76 -7.03 -9.38 9.44
CA ASP A 76 -8.09 -9.14 10.41
C ASP A 76 -9.04 -7.99 10.02
N MET A 77 -8.85 -7.40 8.84
CA MET A 77 -9.71 -6.32 8.36
C MET A 77 -11.14 -6.87 8.12
N PRO A 78 -12.20 -6.25 8.68
CA PRO A 78 -13.56 -6.77 8.58
C PRO A 78 -14.04 -7.03 7.14
N ALA A 79 -13.62 -6.19 6.19
CA ALA A 79 -13.96 -6.36 4.78
C ALA A 79 -13.33 -7.61 4.14
N ILE A 80 -12.14 -8.02 4.60
CA ILE A 80 -11.47 -9.25 4.18
C ILE A 80 -12.21 -10.47 4.71
N GLN A 81 -12.50 -10.48 6.03
CA GLN A 81 -13.24 -11.57 6.67
C GLN A 81 -14.65 -11.74 6.09
N ALA A 82 -15.36 -10.63 5.84
CA ALA A 82 -16.70 -10.66 5.26
C ALA A 82 -16.71 -11.17 3.81
N ALA A 83 -15.63 -10.95 3.06
CA ALA A 83 -15.48 -11.44 1.70
C ALA A 83 -14.98 -12.90 1.64
N GLY A 84 -14.58 -13.50 2.77
CA GLY A 84 -14.10 -14.88 2.83
C GLY A 84 -12.69 -15.08 2.28
N PHE A 85 -11.88 -14.02 2.21
CA PHE A 85 -10.51 -14.05 1.73
C PHE A 85 -9.50 -14.02 2.88
N GLU A 86 -8.24 -14.30 2.57
CA GLU A 86 -7.16 -14.34 3.55
C GLU A 86 -6.62 -12.94 3.88
N VAL A 87 -6.46 -12.09 2.87
CA VAL A 87 -5.74 -10.80 2.97
C VAL A 87 -6.28 -9.78 1.97
N ALA A 88 -5.82 -8.53 2.10
CA ALA A 88 -5.85 -7.61 0.98
C ALA A 88 -4.61 -7.84 0.11
N CYS A 89 -4.80 -7.97 -1.20
CA CYS A 89 -3.73 -8.02 -2.19
C CYS A 89 -3.50 -6.63 -2.76
N HIS A 90 -2.24 -6.19 -2.84
CA HIS A 90 -1.91 -4.90 -3.45
C HIS A 90 -2.21 -4.88 -4.96
N ASN A 91 -2.18 -6.03 -5.62
CA ASN A 91 -2.46 -6.24 -7.06
C ASN A 91 -1.57 -5.49 -8.06
N ASP A 92 -0.69 -4.61 -7.59
CA ASP A 92 0.30 -3.90 -8.40
C ASP A 92 1.61 -3.71 -7.62
N TRP A 93 2.10 -4.80 -7.01
CA TRP A 93 3.32 -4.77 -6.21
C TRP A 93 4.56 -4.74 -7.11
N THR A 94 5.05 -3.53 -7.36
CA THR A 94 6.17 -3.26 -8.26
C THR A 94 7.13 -2.23 -7.65
N PRO A 95 8.37 -2.13 -8.13
CA PRO A 95 9.31 -1.10 -7.67
C PRO A 95 8.80 0.33 -7.87
N THR A 96 8.03 0.59 -8.94
CA THR A 96 7.41 1.90 -9.20
C THR A 96 6.32 2.27 -8.21
N ASN A 97 5.80 1.29 -7.45
CA ASN A 97 4.86 1.47 -6.35
C ASN A 97 5.52 1.25 -4.98
N THR A 98 6.86 1.37 -4.92
CA THR A 98 7.65 1.18 -3.72
C THR A 98 8.52 2.41 -3.47
N VAL A 99 8.44 2.96 -2.26
CA VAL A 99 9.36 4.00 -1.80
C VAL A 99 10.60 3.35 -1.21
N PHE A 100 11.78 3.79 -1.67
CA PHE A 100 13.08 3.36 -1.19
C PHE A 100 13.72 4.43 -0.30
N VAL A 101 14.36 3.98 0.78
CA VAL A 101 15.16 4.81 1.71
C VAL A 101 16.49 4.10 1.89
N ASP A 102 17.60 4.83 1.73
CA ASP A 102 18.95 4.27 1.78
C ASP A 102 19.12 3.02 0.90
N ASP A 103 18.57 3.10 -0.33
CA ASP A 103 18.57 2.03 -1.34
C ASP A 103 17.78 0.75 -0.96
N MET A 104 16.97 0.80 0.10
CA MET A 104 16.15 -0.33 0.55
C MET A 104 14.65 -0.04 0.44
N PRO A 105 13.82 -1.02 0.03
CA PRO A 105 12.36 -0.90 0.07
C PRO A 105 11.87 -0.54 1.47
N ALA A 106 11.08 0.53 1.57
CA ALA A 106 10.66 1.10 2.84
C ALA A 106 9.13 1.25 2.98
N ALA A 107 8.39 1.50 1.90
CA ALA A 107 6.94 1.63 1.96
C ALA A 107 6.25 1.32 0.63
N MET A 108 5.00 0.86 0.73
CA MET A 108 4.10 0.64 -0.40
C MET A 108 3.31 1.92 -0.68
N ILE A 109 3.07 2.21 -1.95
CA ILE A 109 2.22 3.31 -2.40
C ILE A 109 1.29 2.82 -3.50
N ASP A 110 0.31 3.66 -3.85
CA ASP A 110 -0.69 3.39 -4.87
C ASP A 110 -1.63 2.20 -4.57
N PHE A 111 -2.60 2.48 -3.70
CA PHE A 111 -3.58 1.50 -3.21
C PHE A 111 -4.84 1.44 -4.08
N ASP A 112 -4.79 1.93 -5.33
CA ASP A 112 -5.96 2.06 -6.20
C ASP A 112 -6.46 0.70 -6.72
N THR A 113 -5.60 -0.30 -6.74
CA THR A 113 -5.91 -1.66 -7.21
C THR A 113 -6.07 -2.67 -6.08
N VAL A 114 -5.97 -2.23 -4.82
CA VAL A 114 -6.03 -3.13 -3.66
C VAL A 114 -7.41 -3.77 -3.54
N GLN A 115 -7.46 -5.09 -3.36
CA GLN A 115 -8.72 -5.84 -3.23
C GLN A 115 -8.54 -7.05 -2.30
N PRO A 116 -9.63 -7.60 -1.74
CA PRO A 116 -9.57 -8.90 -1.06
C PRO A 116 -9.06 -10.00 -2.00
N GLY A 117 -8.22 -10.90 -1.50
CA GLY A 117 -7.66 -11.99 -2.28
C GLY A 117 -6.99 -13.07 -1.45
N GLU A 118 -6.58 -14.14 -2.14
CA GLU A 118 -5.72 -15.18 -1.59
C GLU A 118 -4.29 -14.63 -1.41
N ARG A 119 -3.55 -15.16 -0.45
CA ARG A 119 -2.19 -14.68 -0.16
C ARG A 119 -1.16 -14.95 -1.27
N LEU A 120 -1.47 -15.81 -2.24
CA LEU A 120 -0.55 -16.39 -3.22
C LEU A 120 -0.94 -16.08 -4.67
#